data_AF-K9VTQ7-F1
#
_entry.id   AF-K9VTQ7-F1
#
_cell.length_a   1.000
_cell.length_b   1.000
_cell.length_c   1.000
_cell.angle_alpha   90.00
_cell.angle_beta   90.00
_cell.angle_gamma   90.00
#
_symmetry.space_group_name_H-M   'P 1'
#
loop_
_entity.id
_entity.type
_entity.pdbx_description
1 polymer ?
#
loop_
_entity_poly.entity_id
_entity_poly.type
_entity_poly.pdbx_seq_one_letter_code
_entity_poly.pdbx_strand_id
1 'polypeptide(L)'
;MLTPEQIHQDIKDLPEEAQNLLMDFIEILKKRYPQTTKKNPSQETSLYEKFDKNGLIGCVSAEENLSTTYKQVLAEGLNTKYDHR
;
A
#
# COMPACT_ATOMS: atom_id res chain seq x y z
N MET A 1 27.86 30.67 -11.66
CA MET A 1 26.80 29.67 -11.48
C MET A 1 25.62 30.37 -10.86
N LEU A 2 24.42 30.29 -11.46
CA LEU A 2 23.22 30.85 -10.82
C LEU A 2 22.83 29.96 -9.64
N THR A 3 22.50 30.60 -8.51
CA THR A 3 21.92 29.90 -7.37
C THR A 3 20.47 29.53 -7.67
N PRO A 4 19.94 28.42 -7.13
CA PRO A 4 18.55 28.05 -7.34
C PRO A 4 17.61 29.17 -6.89
N GLU A 5 17.95 29.95 -5.87
CA GLU A 5 17.19 31.10 -5.41
C GLU A 5 17.09 32.21 -6.46
N GLN A 6 18.19 32.51 -7.16
CA GLN A 6 18.20 33.50 -8.25
C GLN A 6 17.31 33.05 -9.41
N ILE A 7 17.36 31.76 -9.77
CA ILE A 7 16.53 31.20 -10.84
C ILE A 7 15.04 31.33 -10.50
N HIS A 8 14.64 31.10 -9.24
CA HIS A 8 13.24 31.26 -8.83
C HIS A 8 12.78 32.70 -8.87
N GLN A 9 13.66 33.64 -8.51
CA GLN A 9 13.34 35.06 -8.56
C GLN A 9 13.19 35.53 -10.01
N ASP A 10 14.13 35.14 -10.88
CA ASP A 10 14.08 35.46 -12.30
C ASP A 10 12.78 34.93 -12.94
N ILE A 11 12.39 33.68 -12.66
CA ILE A 11 11.13 33.08 -13.16
C ILE A 11 9.90 33.87 -12.72
N LYS A 12 9.89 34.46 -11.52
CA LYS A 12 8.76 35.27 -11.04
C LYS A 12 8.70 36.63 -11.72
N ASP A 13 9.85 37.19 -12.06
CA ASP A 13 9.97 38.49 -12.72
C ASP A 13 9.72 38.39 -14.24
N LEU A 14 9.62 37.17 -14.79
CA LEU A 14 9.23 36.92 -16.17
C LEU A 14 7.74 37.22 -16.42
N PRO A 15 7.37 37.66 -17.63
CA PRO A 15 5.97 37.82 -18.04
C PRO A 15 5.23 36.47 -18.09
N GLU A 16 3.91 36.51 -17.90
CA GLU A 16 3.04 35.32 -17.77
C GLU A 16 3.17 34.33 -18.94
N GLU A 17 3.29 34.84 -20.16
CA GLU A 17 3.49 34.05 -21.37
C GLU A 17 4.77 33.22 -21.31
N ALA A 18 5.86 33.79 -20.77
CA ALA A 18 7.14 33.12 -20.65
C ALA A 18 7.14 32.13 -19.47
N GLN A 19 6.40 32.41 -18.39
CA GLN A 19 6.19 31.45 -17.30
C GLN A 19 5.42 30.21 -17.77
N ASN A 20 4.37 30.40 -18.58
CA ASN A 20 3.60 29.30 -19.16
C ASN A 20 4.46 28.42 -20.07
N LEU A 21 5.29 29.02 -20.92
CA LEU A 21 6.22 28.29 -21.78
C LEU A 21 7.25 27.48 -20.96
N LEU A 22 7.69 28.02 -19.82
CA LEU A 22 8.58 27.32 -18.90
C LEU A 22 7.88 26.12 -18.24
N MET A 23 6.61 26.26 -17.87
CA MET A 23 5.80 25.15 -17.32
C MET A 23 5.60 24.03 -18.34
N ASP A 24 5.27 24.37 -19.59
CA ASP A 24 5.15 23.40 -20.68
C ASP A 24 6.47 22.65 -20.90
N PHE A 25 7.59 23.38 -20.88
CA PHE A 25 8.91 22.79 -21.02
C PHE A 25 9.24 21.84 -19.86
N ILE A 26 8.93 22.23 -18.62
CA ILE A 26 9.08 21.37 -17.44
C ILE A 26 8.22 20.12 -17.57
N GLU A 27 7.00 20.23 -18.07
CA GLU A 27 6.10 19.08 -18.23
C GLU A 27 6.62 18.10 -19.28
N ILE A 28 7.14 18.60 -20.40
CA ILE A 28 7.80 17.80 -21.44
C ILE A 28 9.03 17.08 -20.86
N LEU A 29 9.84 17.79 -20.08
CA LEU A 29 11.02 17.21 -19.44
C LEU A 29 10.64 16.12 -18.44
N LYS A 30 9.59 16.33 -17.63
CA LYS A 30 9.06 15.30 -16.72
C LYS A 30 8.55 14.06 -17.47
N LYS A 31 7.93 14.23 -18.64
CA LYS A 31 7.46 13.13 -19.49
C LYS A 31 8.62 12.34 -20.11
N ARG A 32 9.65 13.05 -20.59
CA ARG A 32 10.82 12.43 -21.25
C ARG A 32 11.78 11.78 -20.25
N TYR A 33 11.90 12.36 -19.07
CA TYR A 33 12.70 11.86 -17.95
C TYR A 33 11.77 11.60 -16.79
N PRO A 34 10.93 10.55 -16.84
CA PRO A 34 10.14 10.15 -15.69
C PRO A 34 11.14 9.91 -14.58
N GLN A 35 11.10 10.76 -13.55
CA GLN A 35 12.00 10.62 -12.42
C GLN A 35 11.76 9.24 -11.83
N THR A 36 12.71 8.33 -12.02
CA THR A 36 12.83 7.08 -11.29
C THR A 36 13.29 7.36 -9.85
N THR A 37 12.99 8.54 -9.32
CA THR A 37 13.11 8.87 -7.91
C THR A 37 12.02 8.11 -7.18
N LYS A 38 12.33 6.84 -6.92
CA LYS A 38 12.21 6.25 -5.60
C LYS A 38 10.94 6.70 -4.88
N LYS A 39 9.78 6.29 -5.41
CA LYS A 39 8.76 5.76 -4.51
C LYS A 39 9.54 4.74 -3.69
N ASN A 40 9.81 5.03 -2.42
CA ASN A 40 10.44 4.05 -1.54
C ASN A 40 9.74 2.73 -1.84
N PRO A 41 10.43 1.68 -2.28
CA PRO A 41 9.89 0.35 -2.13
C PRO A 41 10.03 0.04 -0.64
N SER A 42 9.38 0.82 0.23
CA SER A 42 8.83 0.28 1.46
C SER A 42 7.72 -0.63 0.97
N GLN A 43 8.19 -1.77 0.45
CA GLN A 43 7.54 -2.97 0.03
C GLN A 43 6.08 -2.72 -0.32
N GLU A 44 5.76 -2.74 -1.62
CA GLU A 44 4.45 -3.23 -2.03
C GLU A 44 4.34 -4.67 -1.53
N THR A 45 4.19 -4.82 -0.21
CA THR A 45 3.75 -6.04 0.42
C THR A 45 2.45 -6.32 -0.30
N SER A 46 2.40 -7.46 -0.98
CA SER A 46 1.18 -7.89 -1.67
C SER A 46 -0.01 -7.69 -0.71
N LEU A 47 -1.21 -7.43 -1.24
CA LEU A 47 -2.40 -7.31 -0.38
C LEU A 47 -2.48 -8.48 0.61
N TYR A 48 -2.06 -9.66 0.16
CA TYR A 48 -1.87 -10.85 0.99
C TYR A 48 -0.96 -10.62 2.20
N GLU A 49 0.28 -10.15 2.01
CA GLU A 49 1.21 -9.85 3.12
C GLU A 49 0.67 -8.78 4.08
N LYS A 50 -0.12 -7.82 3.58
CA LYS A 50 -0.78 -6.84 4.44
C LYS A 50 -1.83 -7.51 5.31
N PHE A 51 -2.67 -8.36 4.73
CA PHE A 51 -3.70 -9.05 5.50
C PHE A 51 -3.12 -10.10 6.47
N ASP A 52 -2.05 -10.79 6.09
CA ASP A 52 -1.31 -11.74 6.94
C ASP A 52 -0.72 -11.03 8.18
N LYS A 53 -0.03 -9.91 7.99
CA LYS A 53 0.50 -9.09 9.10
C LYS A 53 -0.57 -8.56 10.05
N ASN A 54 -1.77 -8.29 9.56
CA ASN A 54 -2.89 -7.85 10.38
C ASN A 54 -3.66 -9.01 11.03
N GLY A 55 -3.26 -10.27 10.80
CA GLY A 55 -3.97 -11.46 11.27
C GLY A 55 -5.35 -11.65 10.62
N LEU A 56 -5.62 -10.96 9.51
CA LEU A 56 -6.84 -11.11 8.71
C LEU A 56 -6.74 -12.30 7.74
N ILE A 57 -5.52 -12.72 7.42
CA ILE A 57 -5.25 -13.99 6.75
C ILE A 57 -4.55 -14.88 7.77
N GLY A 58 -5.26 -15.90 8.20
CA GLY A 58 -4.76 -16.91 9.10
C GLY A 58 -5.79 -18.02 9.12
N CYS A 59 -5.34 -19.26 9.02
CA CYS A 59 -6.18 -20.38 9.40
C CYS A 59 -6.43 -20.20 10.90
N VAL A 60 -7.68 -20.18 11.35
CA VAL A 60 -7.96 -20.57 12.74
C VAL A 60 -7.27 -21.91 12.87
N SER A 61 -6.27 -22.02 13.75
CA SER A 61 -5.57 -23.27 13.99
C SER A 61 -6.62 -24.31 14.33
N ALA A 62 -7.04 -25.06 13.32
CA ALA A 62 -7.81 -26.24 13.52
C ALA A 62 -6.84 -27.11 14.31
N GLU A 63 -7.17 -27.36 15.57
CA GLU A 63 -6.44 -28.31 16.41
C GLU A 63 -6.09 -29.51 15.53
N GLU A 64 -4.90 -30.08 15.67
CA GLU A 64 -4.43 -31.15 14.76
C GLU A 64 -5.41 -32.35 14.71
N ASN A 65 -6.22 -32.46 15.76
CA ASN A 65 -7.29 -33.42 15.94
C ASN A 65 -8.67 -32.97 15.42
N LEU A 66 -8.84 -31.76 14.92
CA LEU A 66 -10.13 -31.25 14.46
C LEU A 66 -10.57 -31.90 13.15
N SER A 67 -9.65 -32.46 12.34
CA SER A 67 -10.01 -33.23 11.14
C SER A 67 -10.30 -34.70 11.45
N THR A 68 -9.55 -35.32 12.35
CA THR A 68 -9.68 -36.73 12.74
C THR A 68 -10.79 -36.95 13.76
N THR A 69 -11.03 -35.96 14.60
CA THR A 69 -11.91 -35.99 15.76
C THR A 69 -13.07 -34.99 15.61
N TYR A 70 -13.22 -34.35 14.43
CA TYR A 70 -14.29 -33.37 14.13
C TYR A 70 -15.66 -33.86 14.57
N LYS A 71 -15.97 -35.12 14.25
CA LYS A 71 -17.27 -35.72 14.53
C LYS A 71 -17.49 -35.91 16.02
N GLN A 72 -16.44 -36.23 16.79
CA GLN A 72 -16.51 -36.34 18.25
C GLN A 72 -16.61 -34.95 18.88
N VAL A 73 -15.80 -33.98 18.46
CA VAL A 73 -15.86 -32.60 18.96
C VAL A 73 -17.20 -31.95 18.64
N LEU A 74 -17.77 -32.20 17.45
CA LEU A 74 -19.13 -31.74 17.13
C LEU A 74 -20.18 -32.45 17.98
N ALA A 75 -20.10 -33.77 18.17
CA ALA A 75 -21.08 -34.51 18.96
C ALA A 75 -21.04 -34.12 20.45
N GLU A 76 -19.85 -34.04 21.04
CA GLU A 76 -19.64 -33.61 22.42
C GLU A 76 -19.90 -32.12 22.61
N GLY A 77 -19.53 -31.28 21.64
CA GLY A 77 -19.79 -29.84 21.62
C GLY A 77 -21.25 -29.48 21.41
N LEU A 78 -21.99 -30.22 20.57
CA LEU A 78 -23.44 -30.07 20.40
C LEU A 78 -24.17 -30.50 21.67
N ASN A 79 -23.83 -31.64 22.26
CA ASN A 79 -24.40 -32.03 23.54
C ASN A 79 -24.04 -31.00 24.60
N THR A 80 -22.77 -30.67 24.86
CA THR A 80 -22.45 -29.70 25.92
C THR A 80 -23.01 -28.28 25.71
N LYS A 81 -23.17 -27.81 24.46
CA LYS A 81 -23.76 -26.47 24.18
C LYS A 81 -25.29 -26.47 24.08
N TYR A 82 -25.93 -27.57 23.72
CA TYR A 82 -27.38 -27.65 23.48
C TYR A 82 -28.10 -28.70 24.34
N ASP A 83 -27.39 -29.43 25.21
CA ASP A 83 -27.92 -30.24 26.32
C ASP A 83 -28.38 -29.30 27.43
N HIS A 84 -29.40 -28.55 27.05
CA HIS A 84 -30.34 -27.90 27.93
C HIS A 84 -31.64 -28.70 27.84
N ARG A 85 -31.59 -29.96 28.32
CA ARG A 85 -32.69 -30.94 28.52
C ARG A 85 -33.06 -31.85 27.36
#